data_AF-A0A086WFI9-F1
#
_entry.id   AF-A0A086WFI9-F1
#
_cell.length_a   1.000
_cell.length_b   1.000
_cell.length_c   1.000
_cell.angle_alpha   90.00
_cell.angle_beta   90.00
_cell.angle_gamma   90.00
#
_symmetry.space_group_name_H-M   'P 1'
#
loop_
_entity.id
_entity.type
_entity.pdbx_description
1 polymer ?
#
loop_
_entity_poly.entity_id
_entity_poly.type
_entity_poly.pdbx_seq_one_letter_code
_entity_poly.pdbx_strand_id
1 'polypeptide(L)'
;MTRNETPATRIAARRTGAAIALAALAAGQAQAAEIKASGRLVAGNIYRVQDRDPDLLTLVNAATAIGLVGHGSGGNADDANTNYAKGDAASRSLHALLDIVAVEGNWSGMVRIKAWHDAGLSRDGRPWGNVVNGYRAGEPLSDSGAPRLSRFSGIALRDAWVQGKTRLADMPVLARVGQQSTAWGERSMSPGGLEALNP
;
A
#
# COMPACT_ATOMS: atom_id res chain seq x y z
N MET A 1 -50.60 -18.65 -7.31
CA MET A 1 -49.64 -19.21 -6.33
C MET A 1 -48.39 -19.63 -7.08
N THR A 2 -47.43 -18.73 -7.22
CA THR A 2 -46.15 -18.96 -7.90
C THR A 2 -45.04 -18.77 -6.87
N ARG A 3 -44.19 -19.79 -6.72
CA ARG A 3 -43.15 -19.88 -5.68
C ARG A 3 -42.01 -18.90 -6.00
N ASN A 4 -41.69 -18.04 -5.03
CA ASN A 4 -40.43 -17.31 -4.97
C ASN A 4 -39.31 -18.29 -4.55
N GLU A 5 -38.32 -18.51 -5.40
CA GLU A 5 -37.06 -19.13 -5.00
C GLU A 5 -35.89 -18.19 -5.35
N THR A 6 -35.31 -17.61 -4.31
CA THR A 6 -34.06 -16.82 -4.38
C THR A 6 -32.88 -17.79 -4.44
N PRO A 7 -31.99 -17.73 -5.43
CA PRO A 7 -30.76 -18.52 -5.40
C PRO A 7 -29.77 -17.85 -4.43
N ALA A 8 -29.59 -18.45 -3.24
CA ALA A 8 -28.52 -18.06 -2.33
C ALA A 8 -27.17 -18.52 -2.88
N THR A 9 -26.37 -17.59 -3.40
CA THR A 9 -24.98 -17.84 -3.80
C THR A 9 -24.15 -18.19 -2.57
N ARG A 10 -23.81 -19.47 -2.41
CA ARG A 10 -22.86 -19.93 -1.39
C ARG A 10 -21.44 -19.50 -1.78
N ILE A 11 -20.90 -18.49 -1.10
CA ILE A 11 -19.47 -18.15 -1.20
C ILE A 11 -18.70 -19.18 -0.36
N ALA A 12 -18.20 -20.21 -1.03
CA ALA A 12 -17.22 -21.12 -0.44
C ALA A 12 -15.86 -20.42 -0.40
N ALA A 13 -15.55 -19.73 0.71
CA ALA A 13 -14.22 -19.22 0.98
C ALA A 13 -13.29 -20.38 1.40
N ARG A 14 -12.75 -21.11 0.41
CA ARG A 14 -11.57 -21.95 0.62
C ARG A 14 -10.34 -21.22 0.11
N ARG A 15 -9.60 -20.61 1.03
CA ARG A 15 -8.17 -20.30 0.83
C ARG A 15 -7.43 -20.61 2.12
N THR A 16 -6.80 -21.78 2.08
CA THR A 16 -5.58 -22.18 2.78
C THR A 16 -4.73 -20.96 3.13
N GLY A 17 -4.72 -20.58 4.41
CA GLY A 17 -3.75 -19.64 4.98
C GLY A 17 -2.72 -20.46 5.74
N ALA A 18 -1.53 -20.56 5.18
CA ALA A 18 -0.38 -21.21 5.81
C ALA A 18 -0.18 -20.67 7.24
N ALA A 19 -0.06 -21.58 8.19
CA ALA A 19 0.34 -21.26 9.55
C ALA A 19 1.69 -20.52 9.50
N ILE A 20 1.73 -19.26 9.94
CA ILE A 20 2.99 -18.60 10.30
C ILE A 20 3.38 -19.17 11.66
N ALA A 21 3.89 -20.40 11.65
CA ALA A 21 4.62 -20.99 12.75
C ALA A 21 6.10 -20.72 12.48
N LEU A 22 6.58 -19.54 12.86
CA LEU A 22 8.03 -19.26 12.86
C LEU A 22 8.45 -18.54 14.15
N ALA A 23 8.04 -19.09 15.29
CA ALA A 23 8.56 -18.68 16.60
C ALA A 23 8.75 -19.85 17.60
N ALA A 24 8.60 -21.12 17.19
CA ALA A 24 8.77 -22.24 18.11
C ALA A 24 9.25 -23.50 17.38
N LEU A 25 10.52 -23.53 16.95
CA LEU A 25 11.28 -24.75 16.66
C LEU A 25 12.78 -24.41 16.64
N ALA A 26 13.32 -24.05 17.80
CA ALA A 26 14.75 -24.12 18.10
C ALA A 26 14.93 -24.26 19.63
N ALA A 27 14.23 -25.24 20.23
CA ALA A 27 14.61 -25.78 21.52
C ALA A 27 15.66 -26.88 21.26
N GLY A 28 16.89 -26.46 21.02
CA GLY A 28 18.06 -27.31 20.83
C GLY A 28 19.29 -26.47 21.11
N GLN A 29 20.15 -26.94 22.00
CA GLN A 29 21.26 -26.19 22.58
C GLN A 29 22.19 -25.61 21.50
N ALA A 30 22.04 -24.33 21.21
CA ALA A 30 22.96 -23.47 20.48
C ALA A 30 22.92 -22.10 21.17
N GLN A 31 24.01 -21.33 21.18
CA GLN A 31 23.98 -19.95 21.69
C GLN A 31 22.77 -19.22 21.08
N ALA A 32 21.79 -18.84 21.91
CA ALA A 32 20.51 -18.35 21.41
C ALA A 32 20.71 -17.19 20.45
N ALA A 33 20.22 -17.32 19.22
CA ALA A 33 20.23 -16.24 18.24
C ALA A 33 19.64 -14.97 18.87
N GLU A 34 20.32 -13.83 18.70
CA GLU A 34 19.81 -12.54 19.16
C GLU A 34 18.69 -12.11 18.20
N ILE A 35 17.46 -12.07 18.71
CA ILE A 35 16.28 -11.66 17.94
C ILE A 35 15.86 -10.25 18.37
N LYS A 36 15.74 -9.34 17.40
CA LYS A 36 15.21 -7.99 17.59
C LYS A 36 13.97 -7.80 16.74
N ALA A 37 12.91 -7.26 17.34
CA ALA A 37 11.72 -6.84 16.65
C ALA A 37 11.51 -5.33 16.82
N SER A 38 11.20 -4.62 15.75
CA SER A 38 10.84 -3.21 15.78
C SER A 38 9.61 -2.94 14.93
N GLY A 39 8.67 -2.18 15.49
CA GLY A 39 7.43 -1.79 14.82
C GLY A 39 7.36 -0.28 14.59
N ARG A 40 6.66 0.13 13.52
CA ARG A 40 6.30 1.53 13.26
C ARG A 40 4.83 1.60 12.85
N LEU A 41 4.11 2.53 13.46
CA LEU A 41 2.76 2.91 13.04
C LEU A 41 2.79 4.36 12.56
N VAL A 42 2.15 4.63 11.43
CA VAL A 42 2.02 5.96 10.85
C VAL A 42 0.58 6.17 10.44
N ALA A 43 -0.06 7.22 10.94
CA ALA A 43 -1.38 7.63 10.50
C ALA A 43 -1.28 9.04 9.90
N GLY A 44 -2.03 9.29 8.83
CA GLY A 44 -1.99 10.57 8.14
C GLY A 44 -3.23 10.82 7.31
N ASN A 45 -3.65 12.09 7.26
CA ASN A 45 -4.77 12.53 6.46
C ASN A 45 -4.29 13.59 5.45
N ILE A 46 -4.90 13.60 4.27
CA ILE A 46 -4.70 14.63 3.24
C ILE A 46 -6.06 15.27 2.97
N TYR A 47 -6.13 16.59 3.03
CA TYR A 47 -7.36 17.35 2.79
C TYR A 47 -7.22 18.29 1.61
N ARG A 48 -8.29 18.45 0.85
CA ARG A 48 -8.37 19.50 -0.15
C ARG A 48 -8.62 20.84 0.55
N VAL A 49 -7.76 21.82 0.32
CA VAL A 49 -7.86 23.15 0.96
C VAL A 49 -8.38 24.25 0.03
N GLN A 50 -8.38 23.98 -1.27
CA GLN A 50 -8.85 24.91 -2.30
C GLN A 50 -10.26 24.55 -2.77
N ASP A 51 -11.02 25.57 -3.15
CA ASP A 51 -12.30 25.39 -3.82
C ASP A 51 -12.11 24.72 -5.19
N ARG A 52 -13.21 24.21 -5.77
CA ARG A 52 -13.19 23.64 -7.12
C ARG A 52 -12.97 24.77 -8.11
N ASP A 53 -12.10 24.55 -9.09
CA ASP A 53 -11.87 25.49 -10.17
C ASP A 53 -12.76 25.11 -11.38
N PRO A 54 -13.73 25.95 -11.79
CA PRO A 54 -14.58 25.70 -12.95
C PRO A 54 -13.80 25.51 -14.26
N ASP A 55 -12.62 26.11 -14.40
CA ASP A 55 -11.78 25.97 -15.60
C ASP A 55 -11.08 24.60 -15.67
N LEU A 56 -11.04 23.88 -14.54
CA LEU A 56 -10.52 22.51 -14.42
C LEU A 56 -11.64 21.47 -14.28
N LEU A 57 -12.82 21.80 -14.76
CA LEU A 57 -14.01 20.96 -14.79
C LEU A 57 -14.62 21.00 -16.19
N THR A 58 -14.89 19.84 -16.78
CA THR A 58 -15.64 19.81 -18.04
C THR A 58 -17.12 20.09 -17.79
N LEU A 59 -17.79 20.69 -18.77
CA LEU A 59 -19.21 21.02 -18.67
C LEU A 59 -20.06 19.79 -18.34
N VAL A 60 -19.80 18.66 -19.01
CA VAL A 60 -20.58 17.43 -18.85
C VAL A 60 -20.32 16.78 -17.50
N ASN A 61 -19.05 16.61 -17.09
CA ASN A 61 -18.74 15.97 -15.81
C ASN A 61 -19.21 16.82 -14.63
N ALA A 62 -19.04 18.14 -14.69
CA ALA A 62 -19.48 19.05 -13.62
C ALA A 62 -21.00 19.06 -13.45
N ALA A 63 -21.74 19.14 -14.56
CA ALA A 63 -23.19 19.18 -14.54
C ALA A 63 -23.78 17.86 -14.00
N THR A 64 -23.22 16.72 -14.42
CA THR A 64 -23.74 15.40 -14.03
C THR A 64 -23.30 14.95 -12.64
N ALA A 65 -22.06 15.23 -12.23
CA ALA A 65 -21.53 14.74 -10.96
C ALA A 65 -21.90 15.63 -9.77
N ILE A 66 -21.86 16.95 -9.94
CA ILE A 66 -21.88 17.92 -8.83
C ILE A 66 -22.78 19.14 -9.07
N GLY A 67 -23.53 19.18 -10.17
CA GLY A 67 -24.48 20.27 -10.47
C GLY A 67 -23.82 21.64 -10.68
N LEU A 68 -22.54 21.66 -11.10
CA LEU A 68 -21.80 22.88 -11.41
C LEU A 68 -21.66 23.09 -12.91
N VAL A 69 -21.34 24.32 -13.31
CA VAL A 69 -20.97 24.65 -14.69
C VAL A 69 -19.45 24.66 -14.79
N GLY A 70 -18.89 23.77 -15.62
CA GLY A 70 -17.47 23.73 -15.94
C GLY A 70 -17.15 24.42 -17.27
N HIS A 71 -15.93 24.95 -17.40
CA HIS A 71 -15.42 25.63 -18.60
C HIS A 71 -14.20 24.93 -19.22
N GLY A 72 -13.68 23.90 -18.54
CA GLY A 72 -12.53 23.12 -19.00
C GLY A 72 -12.87 22.14 -20.12
N SER A 73 -11.81 21.68 -20.81
CA SER A 73 -11.90 20.69 -21.90
C SER A 73 -11.26 19.33 -21.58
N GLY A 74 -10.56 19.22 -20.46
CA GLY A 74 -9.78 18.03 -20.07
C GLY A 74 -10.55 17.04 -19.18
N GLY A 75 -11.48 16.27 -19.74
CA GLY A 75 -12.34 15.35 -18.97
C GLY A 75 -11.63 14.15 -18.30
N ASN A 76 -10.35 13.91 -18.63
CA ASN A 76 -9.52 12.90 -17.96
C ASN A 76 -8.66 13.50 -16.83
N ALA A 77 -8.71 14.82 -16.64
CA ALA A 77 -7.92 15.56 -15.67
C ALA A 77 -8.79 16.29 -14.62
N ASP A 78 -10.12 16.12 -14.68
CA ASP A 78 -11.06 16.81 -13.78
C ASP A 78 -11.56 15.94 -12.62
N ASP A 79 -11.24 14.63 -12.58
CA ASP A 79 -11.65 13.67 -11.54
C ASP A 79 -11.38 14.15 -10.10
N ALA A 80 -10.27 14.87 -9.88
CA ALA A 80 -9.97 15.41 -8.56
C ALA A 80 -10.94 16.53 -8.16
N ASN A 81 -11.36 17.37 -9.11
CA ASN A 81 -12.33 18.44 -8.86
C ASN A 81 -13.75 17.89 -8.79
N THR A 82 -14.09 16.86 -9.57
CA THR A 82 -15.43 16.25 -9.51
C THR A 82 -15.61 15.44 -8.23
N ASN A 83 -14.57 14.75 -7.74
CA ASN A 83 -14.66 13.89 -6.56
C ASN A 83 -14.44 14.58 -5.20
N TYR A 84 -13.71 15.71 -5.14
CA TYR A 84 -13.31 16.32 -3.87
C TYR A 84 -13.68 17.81 -3.79
N ALA A 85 -14.49 18.16 -2.81
CA ALA A 85 -14.77 19.52 -2.41
C ALA A 85 -13.69 20.05 -1.45
N LYS A 86 -13.66 21.37 -1.23
CA LYS A 86 -12.86 21.95 -0.15
C LYS A 86 -13.28 21.37 1.20
N GLY A 87 -12.31 20.96 1.98
CA GLY A 87 -12.51 20.29 3.28
C GLY A 87 -12.61 18.77 3.19
N ASP A 88 -12.79 18.18 1.99
CA ASP A 88 -12.84 16.74 1.85
C ASP A 88 -11.47 16.11 2.09
N ALA A 89 -11.47 14.97 2.78
CA ALA A 89 -10.28 14.14 2.92
C ALA A 89 -10.04 13.35 1.62
N ALA A 90 -8.90 13.62 0.97
CA ALA A 90 -8.39 12.85 -0.17
C ALA A 90 -7.79 11.51 0.26
N SER A 91 -7.22 11.46 1.46
CA SER A 91 -6.62 10.25 2.05
C SER A 91 -6.81 10.27 3.55
N ARG A 92 -7.08 9.09 4.12
CA ARG A 92 -7.08 8.84 5.56
C ARG A 92 -6.41 7.49 5.81
N SER A 93 -5.09 7.52 5.84
CA SER A 93 -4.25 6.32 5.79
C SER A 93 -3.69 5.94 7.16
N LEU A 94 -3.62 4.63 7.39
CA LEU A 94 -2.88 4.00 8.49
C LEU A 94 -1.91 2.99 7.89
N HIS A 95 -0.64 3.12 8.23
CA HIS A 95 0.45 2.23 7.83
C HIS A 95 1.07 1.57 9.07
N ALA A 96 1.36 0.29 8.96
CA ALA A 96 2.12 -0.48 9.95
C ALA A 96 3.32 -1.14 9.28
N LEU A 97 4.48 -1.08 9.92
CA LEU A 97 5.69 -1.77 9.52
C LEU A 97 6.20 -2.61 10.71
N LEU A 98 6.57 -3.85 10.44
CA LEU A 98 7.18 -4.76 11.41
C LEU A 98 8.46 -5.34 10.82
N ASP A 99 9.57 -5.14 11.54
CA ASP A 99 10.88 -5.67 11.22
C ASP A 99 11.28 -6.68 12.29
N ILE A 100 11.70 -7.87 11.87
CA ILE A 100 12.27 -8.90 12.73
C ILE A 100 13.65 -9.25 12.18
N VAL A 101 14.68 -9.12 13.01
CA VAL A 101 16.07 -9.43 12.68
C VAL A 101 16.57 -10.49 13.65
N ALA A 102 17.22 -11.52 13.12
CA ALA A 102 17.91 -12.53 13.91
C ALA A 102 19.40 -12.51 13.58
N VAL A 103 20.26 -12.63 14.59
CA VAL A 103 21.72 -12.67 14.43
C VAL A 103 22.28 -13.84 15.23
N GLU A 104 23.12 -14.65 14.59
CA GLU A 104 23.83 -15.77 15.23
C GLU A 104 25.23 -15.89 14.63
N GLY A 105 26.25 -15.51 15.41
CA GLY A 105 27.64 -15.51 14.96
C GLY A 105 27.84 -14.71 13.67
N ASN A 106 28.22 -15.41 12.60
CA ASN A 106 28.47 -14.83 11.28
C ASN A 106 27.23 -14.72 10.38
N TRP A 107 26.08 -15.20 10.86
CA TRP A 107 24.83 -15.20 10.11
C TRP A 107 23.86 -14.17 10.66
N SER A 108 23.06 -13.59 9.76
CA SER A 108 21.90 -12.81 10.15
C SER A 108 20.78 -12.92 9.12
N GLY A 109 19.54 -12.81 9.58
CA GLY A 109 18.36 -12.79 8.71
C GLY A 109 17.41 -11.67 9.09
N MET A 110 16.59 -11.23 8.13
CA MET A 110 15.57 -10.21 8.35
C MET A 110 14.28 -10.57 7.63
N VAL A 111 13.16 -10.28 8.30
CA VAL A 111 11.82 -10.27 7.73
C VAL A 111 11.20 -8.90 7.98
N ARG A 112 10.67 -8.27 6.93
CA ARG A 112 9.95 -7.00 7.00
C ARG A 112 8.56 -7.11 6.41
N ILE A 113 7.55 -6.79 7.20
CA ILE A 113 6.13 -6.84 6.82
C ILE A 113 5.56 -5.43 6.87
N LYS A 114 4.85 -5.03 5.80
CA LYS A 114 4.09 -3.79 5.74
C LYS A 114 2.60 -4.11 5.65
N ALA A 115 1.78 -3.44 6.44
CA ALA A 115 0.33 -3.40 6.29
C ALA A 115 -0.14 -1.95 6.12
N TRP A 116 -1.20 -1.73 5.36
CA TRP A 116 -1.77 -0.39 5.16
C TRP A 116 -3.28 -0.44 4.88
N HIS A 117 -3.95 0.65 5.21
CA HIS A 117 -5.35 0.89 4.89
C HIS A 117 -5.61 2.38 4.73
N ASP A 118 -6.23 2.78 3.62
CA ASP A 118 -6.74 4.14 3.39
C ASP A 118 -8.26 4.14 3.37
N ALA A 119 -8.87 4.67 4.44
CA ALA A 119 -10.33 4.75 4.56
C ALA A 119 -10.93 5.82 3.63
N GLY A 120 -10.17 6.89 3.34
CA GLY A 120 -10.61 7.98 2.47
C GLY A 120 -10.82 7.54 1.02
N LEU A 121 -9.98 6.61 0.56
CA LEU A 121 -10.09 6.04 -0.79
C LEU A 121 -11.05 4.85 -0.86
N SER A 122 -11.08 4.00 0.19
CA SER A 122 -11.81 2.72 0.13
C SER A 122 -13.26 2.76 0.63
N ARG A 123 -13.67 3.79 1.37
CA ARG A 123 -15.00 3.84 2.01
C ARG A 123 -15.81 5.09 1.69
N ASP A 124 -15.16 6.21 1.40
CA ASP A 124 -15.89 7.46 1.19
C ASP A 124 -16.45 7.50 -0.22
N GLY A 125 -17.79 7.56 -0.31
CA GLY A 125 -18.48 7.72 -1.58
C GLY A 125 -18.09 9.02 -2.26
N ARG A 126 -17.87 8.97 -3.58
CA ARG A 126 -17.46 10.14 -4.36
C ARG A 126 -18.49 10.49 -5.43
N PRO A 127 -18.76 11.79 -5.69
CA PRO A 127 -19.77 12.20 -6.66
C PRO A 127 -19.56 11.67 -8.09
N TRP A 128 -18.32 11.37 -8.47
CA TRP A 128 -17.99 10.95 -9.83
C TRP A 128 -17.45 9.52 -9.93
N GLY A 129 -16.65 9.07 -8.97
CA GLY A 129 -16.00 7.76 -9.01
C GLY A 129 -14.69 7.80 -9.80
N ASN A 130 -14.23 6.63 -10.25
CA ASN A 130 -13.03 6.48 -11.06
C ASN A 130 -13.21 5.41 -12.15
N VAL A 131 -12.31 5.38 -13.12
CA VAL A 131 -12.36 4.40 -14.23
C VAL A 131 -12.55 2.95 -13.76
N VAL A 132 -11.93 2.58 -12.63
CA VAL A 132 -11.95 1.20 -12.11
C VAL A 132 -13.32 0.81 -11.56
N ASN A 133 -14.04 1.76 -10.93
CA ASN A 133 -15.42 1.51 -10.48
C ASN A 133 -16.46 1.81 -11.57
N GLY A 134 -16.03 2.21 -12.76
CA GLY A 134 -16.91 2.57 -13.87
C GLY A 134 -17.59 3.93 -13.73
N TYR A 135 -16.98 4.87 -13.00
CA TYR A 135 -17.55 6.19 -12.69
C TYR A 135 -18.92 6.11 -12.01
N ARG A 136 -19.04 5.22 -11.03
CA ARG A 136 -20.28 5.05 -10.23
C ARG A 136 -20.39 6.17 -9.20
N ALA A 137 -21.24 7.14 -9.51
CA ALA A 137 -21.54 8.28 -8.64
C ALA A 137 -22.09 7.84 -7.27
N GLY A 138 -21.59 8.47 -6.21
CA GLY A 138 -21.98 8.21 -4.81
C GLY A 138 -21.30 6.98 -4.18
N GLU A 139 -20.53 6.21 -4.95
CA GLU A 139 -19.85 5.02 -4.46
C GLU A 139 -18.37 5.27 -4.14
N PRO A 140 -17.77 4.46 -3.26
CA PRO A 140 -16.33 4.52 -3.03
C PRO A 140 -15.54 4.27 -4.31
N LEU A 141 -14.33 4.81 -4.35
CA LEU A 141 -13.39 4.51 -5.43
C LEU A 141 -13.01 3.03 -5.41
N SER A 142 -12.54 2.52 -6.55
CA SER A 142 -12.03 1.15 -6.65
C SER A 142 -10.57 1.12 -7.10
N ASP A 143 -9.82 0.18 -6.56
CA ASP A 143 -8.46 -0.19 -6.94
C ASP A 143 -8.41 -1.64 -7.46
N SER A 144 -9.56 -2.21 -7.82
CA SER A 144 -9.64 -3.57 -8.38
C SER A 144 -8.73 -3.71 -9.60
N GLY A 145 -7.94 -4.77 -9.63
CA GLY A 145 -6.93 -4.99 -10.68
C GLY A 145 -5.62 -4.21 -10.50
N ALA A 146 -5.52 -3.27 -9.55
CA ALA A 146 -4.26 -2.58 -9.28
C ALA A 146 -3.19 -3.54 -8.72
N PRO A 147 -1.90 -3.27 -8.98
CA PRO A 147 -0.79 -3.97 -8.37
C PRO A 147 -0.88 -3.97 -6.85
N ARG A 148 -0.46 -5.07 -6.21
CA ARG A 148 -0.67 -5.30 -4.76
C ARG A 148 -0.28 -4.11 -3.89
N LEU A 149 0.85 -3.46 -4.16
CA LEU A 149 1.38 -2.35 -3.34
C LEU A 149 0.73 -0.99 -3.64
N SER A 150 -0.04 -0.87 -4.72
CA SER A 150 -0.73 0.36 -5.14
C SER A 150 -2.21 0.38 -4.72
N ARG A 151 -2.68 -0.68 -4.07
CA ARG A 151 -4.04 -0.78 -3.56
C ARG A 151 -4.25 0.15 -2.37
N PHE A 152 -5.48 0.57 -2.11
CA PHE A 152 -5.88 1.38 -0.95
C PHE A 152 -5.62 0.64 0.35
N SER A 153 -5.60 -0.69 0.33
CA SER A 153 -5.34 -1.52 1.51
C SER A 153 -4.55 -2.76 1.14
N GLY A 154 -3.75 -3.25 2.07
CA GLY A 154 -3.07 -4.52 1.88
C GLY A 154 -2.08 -4.88 2.98
N ILE A 155 -1.47 -6.05 2.77
CA ILE A 155 -0.31 -6.53 3.52
C ILE A 155 0.71 -7.07 2.52
N ALA A 156 2.00 -6.82 2.80
CA ALA A 156 3.08 -7.25 1.93
C ALA A 156 4.33 -7.60 2.73
N LEU A 157 4.97 -8.71 2.33
CA LEU A 157 6.36 -8.99 2.65
C LEU A 157 7.25 -8.08 1.80
N ARG A 158 8.00 -7.19 2.45
CA ARG A 158 8.87 -6.20 1.82
C ARG A 158 10.29 -6.72 1.67
N ASP A 159 10.83 -7.30 2.73
CA ASP A 159 12.16 -7.90 2.74
C ASP A 159 12.08 -9.25 3.45
N ALA A 160 12.81 -10.24 2.92
CA ALA A 160 13.00 -11.55 3.51
C ALA A 160 14.32 -12.10 2.97
N TRP A 161 15.36 -12.03 3.80
CA TRP A 161 16.69 -12.43 3.39
C TRP A 161 17.49 -13.05 4.53
N VAL A 162 18.50 -13.82 4.15
CA VAL A 162 19.55 -14.35 5.03
C VAL A 162 20.89 -13.93 4.46
N GLN A 163 21.84 -13.58 5.33
CA GLN A 163 23.21 -13.24 4.95
C GLN A 163 24.21 -13.97 5.83
N GLY A 164 25.38 -14.24 5.26
CA GLY A 164 26.57 -14.74 5.94
C GLY A 164 27.78 -13.85 5.68
N LYS A 165 28.62 -13.68 6.70
CA LYS A 165 29.92 -13.02 6.60
C LYS A 165 31.03 -14.06 6.72
N THR A 166 32.02 -14.01 5.84
CA THR A 166 33.18 -14.91 5.87
C THR A 166 34.45 -14.19 5.42
N ARG A 167 35.60 -14.86 5.50
CA ARG A 167 36.85 -14.42 4.88
C ARG A 167 37.29 -15.43 3.83
N LEU A 168 37.71 -14.95 2.67
CA LEU A 168 38.30 -15.75 1.60
C LEU A 168 39.65 -15.11 1.23
N ALA A 169 40.76 -15.83 1.42
CA ALA A 169 42.13 -15.31 1.22
C ALA A 169 42.34 -13.94 1.89
N ASP A 170 41.98 -13.83 3.17
CA ASP A 170 41.98 -12.62 4.00
C ASP A 170 41.02 -11.49 3.60
N MET A 171 40.31 -11.62 2.48
CA MET A 171 39.29 -10.66 2.05
C MET A 171 37.95 -10.93 2.74
N PRO A 172 37.32 -9.93 3.38
CA PRO A 172 35.98 -10.07 3.93
C PRO A 172 34.95 -10.18 2.81
N VAL A 173 34.09 -11.19 2.90
CA VAL A 173 33.01 -11.47 1.94
C VAL A 173 31.68 -11.46 2.69
N LEU A 174 30.69 -10.77 2.14
CA LEU A 174 29.29 -10.83 2.57
C LEU A 174 28.45 -11.39 1.43
N ALA A 175 27.78 -12.50 1.69
CA ALA A 175 26.81 -13.09 0.77
C ALA A 175 25.42 -12.96 1.39
N ARG A 176 24.45 -12.45 0.63
CA ARG A 176 23.05 -12.34 1.05
C ARG A 176 22.13 -12.84 -0.05
N VAL A 177 21.14 -13.64 0.33
CA VAL A 177 20.15 -14.22 -0.56
C VAL A 177 18.75 -13.91 -0.05
N GLY A 178 17.84 -13.64 -0.98
CA GLY A 178 16.43 -13.36 -0.69
C GLY A 178 15.97 -12.01 -1.23
N GLN A 179 14.73 -11.66 -0.91
CA GLN A 179 14.16 -10.37 -1.28
C GLN A 179 14.72 -9.30 -0.34
N GLN A 180 15.35 -8.28 -0.91
CA GLN A 180 15.99 -7.23 -0.15
C GLN A 180 15.84 -5.88 -0.85
N SER A 181 15.63 -4.86 -0.04
CA SER A 181 15.79 -3.47 -0.44
C SER A 181 17.27 -3.10 -0.33
N THR A 182 17.85 -2.64 -1.43
CA THR A 182 19.23 -2.15 -1.48
C THR A 182 19.19 -0.68 -1.82
N ALA A 183 19.88 0.15 -1.03
CA ALA A 183 20.12 1.54 -1.42
C ALA A 183 21.05 1.53 -2.62
N TRP A 184 20.64 2.17 -3.72
CA TRP A 184 21.40 2.13 -4.97
C TRP A 184 21.58 3.54 -5.50
N GLY A 185 22.74 4.14 -5.21
CA GLY A 185 23.04 5.51 -5.61
C GLY A 185 22.94 6.50 -4.46
N GLU A 186 23.64 6.21 -3.35
CA GLU A 186 23.79 7.18 -2.25
C GLU A 186 24.17 8.57 -2.77
N ARG A 187 23.52 9.60 -2.19
CA ARG A 187 23.61 11.01 -2.59
C ARG A 187 25.04 11.41 -2.91
N SER A 188 25.38 11.53 -4.19
CA SER A 188 26.68 12.08 -4.56
C SER A 188 26.65 13.60 -4.70
N MET A 189 25.57 14.27 -5.14
CA MET A 189 25.47 15.76 -5.07
C MET A 189 24.17 16.45 -5.54
N SER A 190 23.10 15.78 -5.97
CA SER A 190 21.87 16.45 -6.47
C SER A 190 20.60 16.14 -5.66
N PRO A 191 19.75 17.14 -5.32
CA PRO A 191 18.43 16.90 -4.75
C PRO A 191 17.51 16.19 -5.76
N GLY A 192 16.92 15.05 -5.39
CA GLY A 192 15.87 14.39 -6.20
C GLY A 192 16.18 13.00 -6.79
N GLY A 193 17.16 12.25 -6.26
CA GLY A 193 17.45 10.88 -6.70
C GLY A 193 16.39 9.83 -6.35
N LEU A 194 16.47 8.65 -6.98
CA LEU A 194 15.54 7.51 -6.82
C LEU A 194 15.42 7.04 -5.35
N GLU A 195 16.44 7.31 -4.53
CA GLU A 195 16.43 7.10 -3.07
C GLU A 195 15.25 7.80 -2.37
N ALA A 196 14.73 8.92 -2.92
CA ALA A 196 13.56 9.60 -2.37
C ALA A 196 12.25 8.77 -2.48
N LEU A 197 12.26 7.71 -3.29
CA LEU A 197 11.13 6.80 -3.49
C LEU A 197 11.16 5.58 -2.55
N ASN A 198 12.24 5.41 -1.77
CA ASN A 198 12.35 4.34 -0.78
C ASN A 198 12.29 4.92 0.66
N PRO A 199 11.08 5.13 1.22
CA PRO A 199 10.90 5.67 2.57
C PRO A 199 11.34 4.70 3.68
#